data_AF-A0A8T6FK05-F1
#
_entry.id   AF-A0A8T6FK05-F1
#
_cell.length_a   1.000
_cell.length_b   1.000
_cell.length_c   1.000
_cell.angle_alpha   90.00
_cell.angle_beta   90.00
_cell.angle_gamma   90.00
#
_symmetry.space_group_name_H-M   'P 1'
#
loop_
_entity.id
_entity.type
_entity.pdbx_description
1 polymer ?
#
loop_
_entity_poly.entity_id
_entity_poly.type
_entity_poly.pdbx_seq_one_letter_code
_entity_poly.pdbx_strand_id
1 'polypeptide(L)'
;MQTFHQPSAVFPSTSRLGRSRSPSAGFTLIEVMVVLVILVLIAGLVAPRIMGQVDQANVRAAEVQVKSLRSGLQAFRLDVGRYPTTTEGLAALMSPPPEVADYWRGPYLDDELPADPWRTPYRYESPVENLQGFVLYSLGADQAEGGEGDNADIGYVPEPGQSAT
;
A
#
# COMPACT_ATOMS: atom_id res chain seq x y z
N MET A 1 70.22 87.35 -10.81
CA MET A 1 69.04 87.75 -11.61
C MET A 1 68.03 86.63 -11.49
N GLN A 2 67.00 86.80 -10.65
CA GLN A 2 65.58 87.02 -11.03
C GLN A 2 64.91 85.70 -11.52
N THR A 3 63.74 85.23 -11.09
CA THR A 3 62.61 85.74 -10.29
C THR A 3 61.62 84.57 -10.03
N PHE A 4 61.01 84.55 -8.85
CA PHE A 4 59.62 84.16 -8.51
C PHE A 4 58.81 83.15 -9.35
N HIS A 5 58.25 82.10 -8.72
CA HIS A 5 56.79 81.94 -8.47
C HIS A 5 56.46 80.59 -7.76
N GLN A 6 55.72 80.63 -6.64
CA GLN A 6 54.82 79.55 -6.18
C GLN A 6 53.40 79.79 -6.77
N PRO A 7 52.34 79.00 -6.53
CA PRO A 7 52.16 77.68 -5.87
C PRO A 7 51.37 76.67 -6.78
N SER A 8 51.08 75.41 -6.42
CA SER A 8 49.81 74.97 -5.81
C SER A 8 49.79 73.44 -5.71
N ALA A 9 49.37 72.90 -4.57
CA ALA A 9 49.20 71.47 -4.36
C ALA A 9 48.05 70.89 -5.20
N VAL A 10 48.25 69.69 -5.75
CA VAL A 10 47.20 68.86 -6.37
C VAL A 10 47.25 67.49 -5.71
N PHE A 11 46.24 67.19 -4.90
CA PHE A 11 46.00 65.84 -4.36
C PHE A 11 45.21 65.02 -5.38
N PRO A 12 45.62 63.79 -5.73
CA PRO A 12 44.80 62.90 -6.53
C PRO A 12 43.59 62.40 -5.74
N SER A 13 42.41 62.60 -6.31
CA SER A 13 41.12 62.08 -5.84
C SER A 13 41.06 60.56 -5.97
N THR A 14 40.75 59.86 -4.88
CA THR A 14 40.45 58.42 -4.89
C THR A 14 39.13 58.16 -5.59
N SER A 15 39.17 57.59 -6.79
CA SER A 15 38.00 57.11 -7.52
C SER A 15 37.47 55.81 -6.89
N ARG A 16 36.30 55.87 -6.26
CA ARG A 16 35.55 54.68 -5.83
C ARG A 16 34.98 53.98 -7.08
N LEU A 17 35.46 52.79 -7.38
CA LEU A 17 34.89 51.92 -8.40
C LEU A 17 33.47 51.51 -7.99
N GLY A 18 32.49 51.98 -8.76
CA GLY A 18 31.08 51.63 -8.60
C GLY A 18 30.84 50.15 -8.88
N ARG A 19 30.14 49.48 -7.96
CA ARG A 19 29.68 48.10 -8.12
C ARG A 19 28.55 48.05 -9.15
N SER A 20 28.81 47.47 -10.32
CA SER A 20 27.78 47.11 -11.28
C SER A 20 26.79 46.13 -10.62
N ARG A 21 25.54 46.56 -10.43
CA ARG A 21 24.44 45.68 -10.05
C ARG A 21 24.02 44.93 -11.31
N SER A 22 24.20 43.61 -11.34
CA SER A 22 23.52 42.78 -12.32
C SER A 22 22.01 43.00 -12.17
N PRO A 23 21.25 43.22 -13.26
CA PRO A 23 19.80 43.29 -13.15
C PRO A 23 19.29 41.93 -12.66
N SER A 24 18.68 41.91 -11.48
CA SER A 24 17.91 40.77 -11.02
C SER A 24 16.75 40.58 -11.98
N ALA A 25 16.75 39.50 -12.76
CA ALA A 25 15.59 39.11 -13.55
C ALA A 25 14.46 38.74 -12.57
N GLY A 26 13.43 39.56 -12.51
CA GLY A 26 12.24 39.27 -11.72
C GLY A 26 11.36 38.23 -12.43
N PHE A 27 10.77 37.32 -11.67
CA PHE A 27 9.74 36.43 -12.18
C PHE A 27 8.53 37.24 -12.66
N THR A 28 8.00 36.87 -13.82
CA THR A 28 6.77 37.48 -14.35
C THR A 28 5.54 36.77 -13.79
N LEU A 29 4.44 37.49 -13.61
CA LEU A 29 3.18 36.89 -13.16
C LEU A 29 2.69 35.79 -14.12
N ILE A 30 2.87 36.01 -15.43
CA ILE A 30 2.47 35.08 -16.48
C ILE A 30 3.23 33.74 -16.38
N GLU A 31 4.50 33.76 -15.99
CA GLU A 31 5.33 32.55 -15.84
C GLU A 31 4.80 31.65 -14.72
N VAL A 32 4.44 32.24 -13.58
CA VAL A 32 3.81 31.51 -12.48
C VAL A 32 2.42 30.99 -12.89
N MET A 33 1.63 31.78 -13.62
CA MET A 33 0.32 31.34 -14.10
C MET A 33 0.41 30.13 -15.03
N VAL A 34 1.31 30.13 -16.00
CA VAL A 34 1.50 29.01 -16.94
C VAL A 34 1.93 27.74 -16.18
N VAL A 35 2.84 27.87 -15.22
CA VAL A 35 3.27 26.73 -14.38
C VAL A 35 2.09 26.16 -13.59
N LEU A 36 1.28 27.00 -12.95
CA LEU A 36 0.10 26.53 -12.19
C LEU A 36 -0.91 25.81 -13.08
N VAL A 37 -1.15 26.31 -14.29
CA VAL A 37 -2.03 25.65 -15.26
C VAL A 37 -1.51 24.26 -15.61
N ILE A 38 -0.21 24.13 -15.94
CA ILE A 38 0.40 22.84 -16.28
C ILE A 38 0.34 21.87 -15.08
N LEU A 39 0.57 22.35 -13.85
CA LEU A 39 0.48 21.52 -12.65
C LEU A 39 -0.94 20.98 -12.41
N VAL A 40 -1.97 21.80 -12.61
CA VAL A 40 -3.38 21.36 -12.49
C VAL A 40 -3.72 20.31 -13.57
N LEU A 41 -3.26 20.53 -14.80
CA LEU A 41 -3.49 19.57 -15.90
C LEU A 41 -2.81 18.22 -15.63
N ILE A 42 -1.55 18.22 -15.18
CA ILE A 42 -0.82 16.99 -14.85
C ILE A 42 -1.46 16.28 -13.65
N ALA A 43 -1.80 17.01 -12.58
CA ALA A 43 -2.43 16.44 -11.39
C ALA A 43 -3.75 15.72 -11.71
N GLY A 44 -4.58 16.29 -12.59
CA GLY A 44 -5.84 15.67 -13.02
C GLY A 44 -5.68 14.38 -13.82
N LEU A 45 -4.57 14.20 -14.54
CA LEU A 45 -4.33 13.03 -15.41
C LEU A 45 -3.69 11.84 -14.69
N VAL A 46 -2.96 12.07 -13.60
CA VAL A 46 -2.22 11.01 -12.89
C VAL A 46 -3.07 10.32 -11.81
N ALA A 47 -3.95 11.06 -11.14
CA ALA A 47 -4.76 10.56 -10.02
C ALA A 47 -5.55 9.26 -10.32
N PRO A 48 -6.35 9.15 -11.40
CA PRO A 48 -7.16 7.94 -11.64
C PRO A 48 -6.35 6.71 -12.03
N ARG A 49 -5.13 6.85 -12.56
CA ARG A 49 -4.31 5.71 -13.02
C ARG A 49 -3.64 4.94 -11.89
N ILE A 50 -3.44 5.58 -10.73
CA ILE A 50 -2.77 4.97 -9.58
C ILE A 50 -3.77 4.10 -8.80
N MET A 51 -5.01 4.57 -8.60
CA MET A 51 -6.03 3.88 -7.81
C MET A 51 -6.37 2.50 -8.42
N GLY A 52 -6.80 2.45 -9.68
CA GLY A 52 -7.21 1.17 -10.28
C GLY A 52 -6.11 0.11 -10.44
N GLN A 53 -4.82 0.47 -10.35
CA GLN A 53 -3.72 -0.50 -10.32
C GLN A 53 -3.51 -1.09 -8.92
N VAL A 54 -3.66 -0.27 -7.88
CA VAL A 54 -3.58 -0.73 -6.49
C VAL A 54 -4.73 -1.71 -6.22
N ASP A 55 -5.92 -1.39 -6.71
CA ASP A 55 -7.11 -2.21 -6.47
C ASP A 55 -6.97 -3.62 -7.08
N GLN A 56 -6.56 -3.71 -8.35
CA GLN A 56 -6.27 -5.02 -8.97
C GLN A 56 -5.11 -5.77 -8.31
N ALA A 57 -4.10 -5.05 -7.81
CA ALA A 57 -3.00 -5.67 -7.08
C ALA A 57 -3.48 -6.28 -5.75
N ASN A 58 -4.39 -5.60 -5.05
CA ASN A 58 -5.03 -6.10 -3.85
C ASN A 58 -5.82 -7.38 -4.14
N VAL A 59 -6.72 -7.39 -5.13
CA VAL A 59 -7.50 -8.59 -5.48
C VAL A 59 -6.57 -9.79 -5.74
N ARG A 60 -5.52 -9.61 -6.55
CA ARG A 60 -4.54 -10.67 -6.84
C ARG A 60 -3.77 -11.13 -5.61
N ALA A 61 -3.37 -10.20 -4.74
CA ALA A 61 -2.70 -10.54 -3.49
C ALA A 61 -3.63 -11.37 -2.59
N ALA A 62 -4.91 -11.01 -2.50
CA ALA A 62 -5.89 -11.76 -1.74
C ALA A 62 -6.07 -13.19 -2.28
N GLU A 63 -6.16 -13.36 -3.61
CA GLU A 63 -6.24 -14.69 -4.22
C GLU A 63 -5.02 -15.58 -3.93
N VAL A 64 -3.82 -15.00 -3.95
CA VAL A 64 -2.57 -15.72 -3.64
C VAL A 64 -2.54 -16.14 -2.18
N GLN A 65 -2.90 -15.23 -1.27
CA GLN A 65 -2.96 -15.51 0.16
C GLN A 65 -3.99 -16.60 0.49
N VAL A 66 -5.20 -16.54 -0.10
CA VAL A 66 -6.23 -17.59 0.06
C VAL A 66 -5.72 -18.95 -0.41
N LYS A 67 -5.00 -19.01 -1.54
CA LYS A 67 -4.40 -20.26 -2.04
C LYS A 67 -3.36 -20.81 -1.06
N SER A 68 -2.48 -19.95 -0.52
CA SER A 68 -1.49 -20.33 0.49
C SER A 68 -2.14 -20.88 1.76
N LEU A 69 -3.13 -20.17 2.29
CA LEU A 69 -3.91 -20.59 3.46
C LEU A 69 -4.63 -21.92 3.22
N ARG A 70 -5.24 -22.12 2.04
CA ARG A 70 -5.82 -23.40 1.65
C ARG A 70 -4.79 -24.52 1.66
N SER A 71 -3.59 -24.29 1.12
CA SER A 71 -2.53 -25.30 1.14
C SER A 71 -2.14 -25.67 2.57
N GLY A 72 -2.00 -24.69 3.47
CA GLY A 72 -1.77 -24.94 4.90
C GLY A 72 -2.91 -25.74 5.56
N LEU A 73 -4.16 -25.41 5.27
CA LEU A 73 -5.34 -26.17 5.74
C LEU A 73 -5.33 -27.62 5.25
N GLN A 74 -4.94 -27.84 3.99
CA GLN A 74 -4.82 -29.20 3.44
C GLN A 74 -3.71 -29.99 4.13
N ALA A 75 -2.55 -29.38 4.38
CA ALA A 75 -1.45 -30.00 5.12
C ALA A 75 -1.87 -30.36 6.55
N PHE A 76 -2.52 -29.42 7.26
CA PHE A 76 -3.10 -29.68 8.58
C PHE A 76 -4.02 -30.90 8.57
N ARG A 77 -4.92 -30.99 7.57
CA ARG A 77 -5.84 -32.12 7.44
C ARG A 77 -5.14 -33.43 7.14
N LEU A 78 -4.02 -33.43 6.41
CA LEU A 78 -3.25 -34.64 6.13
C LEU A 78 -2.61 -35.20 7.41
N ASP A 79 -2.15 -34.34 8.31
CA ASP A 79 -1.49 -34.77 9.55
C ASP A 79 -2.49 -35.10 10.66
N VAL A 80 -3.50 -34.25 10.84
CA VAL A 80 -4.48 -34.33 11.94
C VAL A 80 -5.73 -35.13 11.56
N GLY A 81 -6.00 -35.31 10.26
CA GLY A 81 -7.15 -36.05 9.74
C GLY A 81 -8.44 -35.22 9.56
N ARG A 82 -8.48 -33.99 10.06
CA ARG A 82 -9.58 -33.02 9.91
C ARG A 82 -9.06 -31.62 9.67
N TYR A 83 -9.88 -30.72 9.16
CA TYR A 83 -9.55 -29.30 9.17
C TYR A 83 -9.66 -28.73 10.60
N PRO A 84 -9.02 -27.58 10.90
CA PRO A 84 -9.27 -26.84 12.14
C PRO A 84 -10.77 -26.52 12.30
N THR A 85 -11.28 -26.56 13.51
CA THR A 85 -12.65 -26.10 13.78
C THR A 85 -12.71 -24.57 13.69
N THR A 86 -13.92 -24.01 13.56
CA THR A 86 -14.12 -22.55 13.59
C THR A 86 -13.53 -21.90 14.85
N THR A 87 -13.57 -22.58 16.00
CA THR A 87 -12.99 -22.09 17.27
C THR A 87 -11.47 -22.10 17.26
N GLU A 88 -10.85 -23.13 16.67
CA GLU A 88 -9.40 -23.20 16.51
C GLU A 88 -8.90 -22.20 15.46
N GLY A 89 -9.70 -21.99 14.41
CA GLY A 89 -9.48 -21.02 13.35
C GLY A 89 -8.20 -21.24 12.56
N LEU A 90 -7.78 -20.20 11.84
CA LEU A 90 -6.53 -20.21 11.08
C LEU A 90 -5.27 -20.16 11.97
N ALA A 91 -5.42 -19.81 13.26
CA ALA A 91 -4.31 -19.83 14.21
C ALA A 91 -3.74 -21.25 14.40
N ALA A 92 -4.57 -22.28 14.21
CA ALA A 92 -4.16 -23.68 14.23
C ALA A 92 -3.10 -24.04 13.16
N LEU A 93 -2.98 -23.20 12.12
CA LEU A 93 -1.95 -23.35 11.09
C LEU A 93 -0.56 -22.99 11.61
N MET A 94 -0.46 -22.11 12.60
CA MET A 94 0.79 -21.62 13.16
C MET A 94 1.14 -22.27 14.49
N SER A 95 0.14 -22.70 15.26
CA SER A 95 0.34 -23.27 16.59
C SER A 95 -0.59 -24.46 16.83
N PRO A 96 -0.13 -25.51 17.53
CA PRO A 96 -0.92 -26.72 17.73
C PRO A 96 -2.11 -26.45 18.65
N PRO A 97 -3.34 -26.82 18.24
CA PRO A 97 -4.47 -26.89 19.17
C PRO A 97 -4.24 -27.98 20.24
N PRO A 98 -4.63 -27.77 21.51
CA PRO A 98 -4.39 -28.73 22.58
C PRO A 98 -4.95 -30.13 22.31
N GLU A 99 -6.10 -30.22 21.62
CA GLU A 99 -6.79 -31.48 21.34
C GLU A 99 -6.07 -32.37 20.32
N VAL A 100 -5.25 -31.78 19.46
CA VAL A 100 -4.60 -32.47 18.33
C VAL A 100 -3.08 -32.34 18.33
N ALA A 101 -2.52 -31.87 19.45
CA ALA A 101 -1.09 -31.59 19.59
C ALA A 101 -0.20 -32.79 19.25
N ASP A 102 -0.64 -34.01 19.56
CA ASP A 102 0.12 -35.25 19.28
C ASP A 102 0.27 -35.57 17.79
N TYR A 103 -0.66 -35.09 16.95
CA TYR A 103 -0.68 -35.36 15.51
C TYR A 103 -0.17 -34.18 14.68
N TRP A 104 -0.09 -32.99 15.27
CA TRP A 104 0.29 -31.76 14.58
C TRP A 104 1.78 -31.74 14.21
N ARG A 105 2.09 -31.42 12.94
CA ARG A 105 3.48 -31.36 12.43
C ARG A 105 3.83 -30.02 11.77
N GLY A 106 3.08 -28.97 12.12
CA GLY A 106 3.29 -27.64 11.58
C GLY A 106 4.56 -26.96 12.12
N PRO A 107 4.70 -25.63 11.89
CA PRO A 107 3.70 -24.74 11.30
C PRO A 107 3.44 -25.07 9.83
N TYR A 108 2.21 -24.81 9.38
CA TYR A 108 1.74 -25.11 8.03
C TYR A 108 1.76 -23.89 7.10
N LEU A 109 2.26 -22.75 7.60
CA LEU A 109 2.54 -21.55 6.84
C LEU A 109 4.02 -21.18 7.05
N ASP A 110 4.65 -20.64 6.00
CA ASP A 110 6.04 -20.18 6.07
C ASP A 110 6.19 -18.90 6.91
N ASP A 111 5.21 -18.00 6.78
CA ASP A 111 5.14 -16.71 7.45
C ASP A 111 4.00 -16.66 8.46
N GLU A 112 3.93 -15.56 9.23
CA GLU A 112 2.81 -15.28 10.11
C GLU A 112 1.47 -15.24 9.36
N LEU A 113 0.37 -15.45 10.09
CA LEU A 113 -0.95 -15.43 9.50
C LEU A 113 -1.24 -14.05 8.88
N PRO A 114 -1.38 -13.94 7.54
CA PRO A 114 -1.56 -12.65 6.90
C PRO A 114 -2.99 -12.14 7.12
N ALA A 115 -3.11 -10.82 7.29
CA ALA A 115 -4.36 -10.14 6.99
C ALA A 115 -4.50 -9.98 5.48
N ASP A 116 -5.73 -9.84 5.01
CA ASP A 116 -6.02 -9.55 3.62
C ASP A 116 -5.43 -8.16 3.21
N PRO A 117 -5.42 -7.83 1.91
CA PRO A 117 -4.87 -6.57 1.40
C PRO A 117 -5.54 -5.30 1.94
N TRP A 118 -6.77 -5.42 2.46
CA TRP A 118 -7.53 -4.34 3.10
C TRP A 118 -7.36 -4.34 4.63
N ARG A 119 -6.41 -5.14 5.14
CA ARG A 119 -6.00 -5.25 6.55
C ARG A 119 -7.06 -5.90 7.44
N THR A 120 -7.91 -6.74 6.85
CA THR A 120 -8.91 -7.51 7.56
C THR A 120 -8.49 -8.97 7.67
N PRO A 121 -8.74 -9.64 8.80
CA PRO A 121 -8.53 -11.08 8.90
C PRO A 121 -9.41 -11.85 7.91
N TYR A 122 -8.84 -12.89 7.29
CA TYR A 122 -9.61 -13.84 6.49
C TYR A 122 -10.72 -14.50 7.30
N ARG A 123 -11.87 -14.70 6.67
CA ARG A 123 -12.99 -15.48 7.21
C ARG A 123 -12.72 -16.95 6.98
N TYR A 124 -12.90 -17.74 8.02
CA TYR A 124 -12.72 -19.19 7.98
C TYR A 124 -13.78 -19.88 8.84
N GLU A 125 -14.37 -20.94 8.32
CA GLU A 125 -15.33 -21.77 9.04
C GLU A 125 -15.24 -23.22 8.58
N SER A 126 -15.31 -24.14 9.53
CA SER A 126 -15.35 -25.59 9.29
C SER A 126 -15.89 -26.33 10.53
N PRO A 127 -16.68 -27.40 10.34
CA PRO A 127 -17.13 -27.97 9.07
C PRO A 127 -18.24 -27.15 8.41
N VAL A 128 -18.26 -27.13 7.07
CA VAL A 128 -19.35 -26.55 6.27
C VAL A 128 -19.83 -27.60 5.27
N GLU A 129 -21.13 -27.61 4.97
CA GLU A 129 -21.77 -28.55 4.02
C GLU A 129 -21.55 -28.11 2.56
N ASN A 130 -20.29 -28.08 2.14
CA ASN A 130 -19.88 -27.82 0.77
C ASN A 130 -18.85 -28.85 0.28
N LEU A 131 -18.49 -28.82 -1.00
CA LEU A 131 -17.53 -29.76 -1.59
C LEU A 131 -16.14 -29.71 -0.93
N GLN A 132 -15.77 -28.55 -0.38
CA GLN A 132 -14.46 -28.30 0.21
C GLN A 132 -14.40 -28.76 1.68
N GLY A 133 -15.54 -28.79 2.39
CA GLY A 133 -15.67 -29.04 3.83
C GLY A 133 -15.33 -27.83 4.70
N PHE A 134 -15.11 -26.66 4.10
CA PHE A 134 -14.79 -25.39 4.77
C PHE A 134 -15.08 -24.21 3.84
N VAL A 135 -15.16 -23.01 4.42
CA VAL A 135 -15.10 -21.75 3.69
C VAL A 135 -13.86 -20.96 4.11
N LEU A 136 -13.28 -20.22 3.17
CA LEU A 136 -12.09 -19.39 3.37
C LEU A 136 -12.10 -18.24 2.37
N TYR A 137 -12.35 -17.01 2.83
CA TYR A 137 -12.50 -15.87 1.93
C TYR A 137 -12.18 -14.53 2.61
N SER A 138 -11.91 -13.51 1.79
CA SER A 138 -11.88 -12.10 2.16
C SER A 138 -13.15 -11.42 1.65
N LEU A 139 -13.65 -10.43 2.39
CA LEU A 139 -14.84 -9.62 2.06
C LEU A 139 -14.54 -8.47 1.09
N GLY A 140 -13.36 -8.46 0.45
CA GLY A 140 -12.99 -7.38 -0.45
C GLY A 140 -12.84 -6.02 0.22
N ALA A 141 -12.87 -4.96 -0.59
CA ALA A 141 -12.64 -3.58 -0.14
C ALA A 141 -13.79 -2.99 0.68
N ASP A 142 -15.03 -3.43 0.46
CA ASP A 142 -16.23 -2.90 1.13
C ASP A 142 -16.55 -3.59 2.46
N GLN A 143 -15.91 -4.74 2.72
CA GLN A 143 -16.07 -5.50 3.95
C GLN A 143 -17.51 -6.02 4.13
N ALA A 144 -18.21 -6.27 3.03
CA ALA A 144 -19.57 -6.76 3.00
C ALA A 144 -19.65 -8.03 2.15
N GLU A 145 -20.67 -8.85 2.38
CA GLU A 145 -20.89 -10.06 1.57
C GLU A 145 -21.34 -9.66 0.15
N GLY A 146 -20.85 -10.40 -0.85
CA GLY A 146 -21.14 -10.18 -2.25
C GLY A 146 -20.18 -9.17 -2.89
N GLY A 147 -20.73 -8.12 -3.48
CA GLY A 147 -19.97 -7.09 -4.19
C GLY A 147 -19.50 -7.46 -5.60
N GLU A 148 -18.88 -6.48 -6.26
CA GLU A 148 -18.31 -6.62 -7.61
C GLU A 148 -16.92 -5.97 -7.67
N GLY A 149 -16.07 -6.45 -8.57
CA GLY A 149 -14.71 -5.94 -8.73
C GLY A 149 -13.92 -6.10 -7.43
N ASP A 150 -13.39 -5.00 -6.91
CA ASP A 150 -12.55 -5.01 -5.71
C ASP A 150 -13.35 -5.17 -4.41
N ASN A 151 -14.66 -4.98 -4.49
CA ASN A 151 -15.61 -5.25 -3.41
C ASN A 151 -16.10 -6.70 -3.41
N ALA A 152 -15.74 -7.49 -4.43
CA ALA A 152 -16.20 -8.87 -4.50
C ALA A 152 -15.55 -9.70 -3.39
N ASP A 153 -16.30 -10.66 -2.84
CA ASP A 153 -15.73 -11.69 -1.98
C ASP A 153 -14.68 -12.53 -2.74
N ILE A 154 -13.51 -12.74 -2.14
CA ILE A 154 -12.38 -13.44 -2.78
C ILE A 154 -12.07 -14.71 -2.00
N GLY A 155 -12.31 -15.87 -2.61
CA GLY A 155 -11.85 -17.17 -2.12
C GLY A 155 -12.87 -18.30 -2.25
N TYR A 156 -12.87 -19.20 -1.27
CA TYR A 156 -13.84 -20.28 -1.12
C TYR A 156 -15.02 -19.77 -0.30
N VAL A 157 -15.88 -19.00 -0.95
CA VAL A 157 -17.07 -18.37 -0.35
C VAL A 157 -18.18 -19.39 -0.09
N PRO A 158 -19.04 -19.17 0.93
CA PRO A 158 -20.25 -19.98 1.13
C PRO A 158 -21.20 -19.88 -0.06
N GLU A 159 -21.97 -20.94 -0.33
CA GLU A 159 -23.01 -20.89 -1.36
C GLU A 159 -24.18 -19.99 -0.90
N PRO A 160 -24.85 -19.26 -1.83
CA PRO A 160 -25.99 -18.41 -1.48
C PRO A 160 -27.09 -19.21 -0.77
N GLY A 161 -27.40 -18.83 0.49
CA GLY A 161 -28.42 -19.49 1.31
C GLY A 161 -27.88 -20.47 2.35
N GLN A 162 -26.55 -20.68 2.43
CA GLN A 162 -25.90 -21.44 3.50
C GLN A 162 -25.32 -20.54 4.61
N SER A 163 -25.85 -19.33 4.79
CA SER A 163 -25.43 -18.43 5.87
C SER A 163 -25.49 -19.17 7.21
N ALA A 164 -24.33 -19.31 7.85
CA ALA A 164 -24.17 -20.07 9.09
C ALA A 164 -25.20 -19.61 10.14
N THR A 165 -25.93 -20.57 10.70
CA THR A 165 -26.79 -20.38 11.87
C THR A 165 -25.97 -20.57 13.14
#